data_AF-A0A7V4P3C2-F1
#
_entry.id   AF-A0A7V4P3C2-F1
#
_cell.length_a   1.000
_cell.length_b   1.000
_cell.length_c   1.000
_cell.angle_alpha   90.00
_cell.angle_beta   90.00
_cell.angle_gamma   90.00
#
_symmetry.space_group_name_H-M   'P 1'
#
loop_
_entity.id
_entity.type
_entity.pdbx_description
1 polymer ?
#
loop_
_entity_poly.entity_id
_entity_poly.type
_entity_poly.pdbx_seq_one_letter_code
_entity_poly.pdbx_strand_id
1 'polypeptide(L)'
;MSVVACPTPDELERFAFAGITTDPLAVHVASCGHCRKRVERLRADHELIAELKAASGAAVTDRTRRRLLAICRKAAFDAAGSARSGS
;
A
#
# COMPACT_ATOMS: atom_id res chain seq x y z
N MET A 1 -9.42 -28.03 -6.14
CA MET A 1 -9.07 -26.62 -6.41
C MET A 1 -7.89 -26.28 -5.54
N SER A 2 -6.67 -26.27 -6.10
CA SER A 2 -5.45 -26.00 -5.34
C SER A 2 -5.51 -24.59 -4.76
N VAL A 3 -5.48 -24.47 -3.45
CA VAL A 3 -5.31 -23.18 -2.77
C VAL A 3 -3.90 -22.72 -3.09
N VAL A 4 -3.75 -21.97 -4.19
CA VAL A 4 -2.50 -21.25 -4.45
C VAL A 4 -2.33 -20.30 -3.26
N ALA A 5 -1.35 -20.59 -2.42
CA ALA A 5 -1.06 -19.77 -1.25
C ALA A 5 -0.92 -18.29 -1.68
N CYS A 6 -1.36 -17.37 -0.83
CA CYS A 6 -1.22 -15.95 -1.12
C CYS A 6 0.27 -15.62 -1.33
N PRO A 7 0.62 -14.84 -2.36
CA PRO A 7 1.97 -14.35 -2.56
C PRO A 7 2.49 -13.63 -1.32
N THR A 8 3.80 -13.70 -1.13
CA THR A 8 4.48 -13.00 -0.05
C THR A 8 4.36 -11.48 -0.22
N PRO A 9 4.51 -10.71 0.87
CA PRO A 9 4.60 -9.25 0.81
C PRO A 9 5.57 -8.73 -0.25
N ASP A 10 6.78 -9.27 -0.30
CA ASP A 10 7.85 -8.86 -1.21
C ASP A 10 7.47 -9.10 -2.68
N GLU A 11 6.78 -10.22 -2.97
CA GLU A 11 6.30 -10.50 -4.33
C GLU A 11 5.22 -9.51 -4.76
N LEU A 12 4.30 -9.14 -3.86
CA LEU A 12 3.27 -8.14 -4.15
C LEU A 12 3.87 -6.74 -4.33
N GLU A 13 4.92 -6.41 -3.59
CA GLU A 13 5.68 -5.16 -3.76
C GLU A 13 6.39 -5.13 -5.12
N ARG A 14 7.13 -6.19 -5.48
CA ARG A 14 7.75 -6.29 -6.81
C ARG A 14 6.72 -6.22 -7.94
N PHE A 15 5.58 -6.87 -7.78
CA PHE A 15 4.48 -6.81 -8.74
C PHE A 15 3.86 -5.41 -8.85
N ALA A 16 3.71 -4.70 -7.72
CA ALA A 16 3.15 -3.36 -7.71
C ALA A 16 4.07 -2.32 -8.39
N PHE A 17 5.39 -2.51 -8.33
CA PHE A 17 6.36 -1.45 -8.68
C PHE A 17 7.32 -1.80 -9.82
N ALA A 18 7.86 -3.01 -9.86
CA ALA A 18 8.92 -3.36 -10.81
C ALA A 18 8.40 -3.66 -12.22
N GLY A 19 7.07 -3.72 -12.41
CA GLY A 19 6.46 -4.17 -13.67
C GLY A 19 6.78 -5.64 -14.00
N ILE A 20 7.46 -6.35 -13.09
CA ILE A 20 7.78 -7.77 -13.20
C ILE A 20 6.49 -8.52 -12.95
N THR A 21 5.79 -8.78 -14.04
CA THR A 21 4.57 -9.58 -14.05
C THR A 21 4.97 -10.98 -14.47
N THR A 22 4.87 -11.93 -13.54
CA THR A 22 4.75 -13.33 -13.92
C THR A 22 3.26 -13.61 -14.08
N ASP A 23 2.87 -14.28 -15.17
CA ASP A 23 1.46 -14.60 -15.45
C ASP A 23 0.72 -15.24 -14.25
N PRO A 24 1.33 -16.15 -13.46
CA PRO A 24 0.65 -16.74 -12.29
C PRO A 24 0.32 -15.73 -11.20
N LEU A 25 1.19 -14.74 -10.98
CA LEU A 25 0.99 -13.72 -9.95
C LEU A 25 -0.10 -12.73 -10.36
N ALA A 26 -0.14 -12.36 -11.65
CA ALA A 26 -1.21 -11.53 -12.20
C ALA A 26 -2.59 -12.21 -12.07
N VAL A 27 -2.68 -13.50 -12.40
CA VAL A 27 -3.90 -14.29 -12.25
C VAL A 27 -4.33 -14.40 -10.77
N HIS A 28 -3.39 -14.60 -9.85
CA HIS A 28 -3.69 -14.64 -8.42
C HIS A 28 -4.22 -13.28 -7.93
N VAL A 29 -3.55 -12.18 -8.25
CA VAL A 29 -3.98 -10.83 -7.81
C VAL A 29 -5.35 -10.47 -8.39
N ALA A 30 -5.66 -10.91 -9.62
CA ALA A 30 -6.97 -10.70 -10.22
C ALA A 30 -8.10 -11.46 -9.52
N SER A 31 -7.82 -12.66 -9.00
CA SER A 31 -8.81 -13.55 -8.38
C SER A 31 -8.89 -13.44 -6.85
N CYS A 32 -7.80 -13.05 -6.17
CA CYS A 32 -7.73 -12.91 -4.73
C CYS A 32 -8.01 -11.46 -4.28
N GLY A 33 -9.20 -11.22 -3.74
CA GLY A 33 -9.62 -9.89 -3.27
C GLY A 33 -8.73 -9.28 -2.17
N HIS A 34 -8.06 -10.11 -1.35
CA HIS A 34 -7.11 -9.65 -0.35
C HIS A 34 -5.83 -9.11 -1.00
N CYS A 35 -5.20 -9.91 -1.87
CA CYS A 35 -3.99 -9.51 -2.58
C CYS A 35 -4.23 -8.32 -3.51
N ARG A 36 -5.40 -8.25 -4.16
CA ARG A 36 -5.82 -7.07 -4.95
C ARG A 36 -5.82 -5.79 -4.13
N LYS A 37 -6.53 -5.78 -2.99
CA LYS A 37 -6.58 -4.62 -2.09
C LYS A 37 -5.20 -4.22 -1.57
N ARG A 38 -4.33 -5.21 -1.33
CA ARG A 38 -2.96 -4.96 -0.89
C ARG A 38 -2.12 -4.28 -1.98
N VAL A 39 -2.19 -4.76 -3.22
CA VAL A 39 -1.53 -4.14 -4.38
C VAL A 39 -2.06 -2.74 -4.65
N GLU A 40 -3.37 -2.52 -4.56
CA GLU A 40 -3.97 -1.18 -4.70
C GLU A 40 -3.42 -0.21 -3.66
N ARG A 41 -3.29 -0.64 -2.40
CA ARG A 41 -2.68 0.17 -1.34
C ARG A 41 -1.22 0.47 -1.61
N LEU A 42 -0.43 -0.54 -1.99
CA LEU A 42 0.99 -0.37 -2.34
C LEU A 42 1.16 0.68 -3.46
N ARG A 43 0.34 0.61 -4.51
CA ARG A 43 0.34 1.60 -5.60
C ARG A 43 -0.04 3.00 -5.11
N ALA A 44 -1.07 3.10 -4.28
CA ALA A 44 -1.53 4.37 -3.70
C ALA A 44 -0.47 5.01 -2.79
N ASP A 45 0.27 4.22 -2.01
CA ASP A 45 1.34 4.72 -1.15
C ASP A 45 2.52 5.22 -2.00
N HIS A 46 2.88 4.50 -3.07
CA HIS A 46 3.95 4.91 -3.96
C HIS A 46 3.62 6.17 -4.78
N GLU A 47 2.37 6.33 -5.22
CA GLU A 47 1.88 7.57 -5.82
C GLU A 47 2.04 8.74 -4.83
N LEU A 48 1.64 8.56 -3.58
CA LEU A 48 1.82 9.59 -2.55
C LEU A 48 3.30 9.93 -2.32
N ILE A 49 4.19 8.93 -2.30
CA ILE A 49 5.64 9.15 -2.20
C ILE A 49 6.15 9.95 -3.39
N ALA A 50 5.69 9.64 -4.61
CA ALA A 50 6.07 10.38 -5.81
C ALA A 50 5.57 11.83 -5.79
N GLU A 51 4.32 12.06 -5.36
CA GLU A 51 3.76 13.40 -5.15
C GLU A 51 4.58 14.20 -4.12
N LEU A 52 4.93 13.58 -2.99
CA LEU A 52 5.73 14.22 -1.95
C LEU A 52 7.15 14.55 -2.42
N LYS A 53 7.78 13.66 -3.18
CA LYS A 53 9.08 13.92 -3.81
C LYS A 53 9.00 15.08 -4.79
N ALA A 54 8.00 15.11 -5.65
CA ALA A 54 7.79 16.22 -6.59
C ALA A 54 7.52 17.54 -5.86
N ALA A 55 6.72 17.50 -4.79
CA ALA A 55 6.43 18.69 -3.98
C ALA A 55 7.60 19.14 -3.11
N SER A 56 8.65 18.33 -2.89
CA SER A 56 9.84 18.82 -2.19
C SER A 56 10.58 19.94 -2.96
N GLY A 57 10.24 20.16 -4.24
CA GLY A 57 10.67 21.30 -5.05
C GLY A 57 9.56 22.31 -5.43
N ALA A 58 8.32 22.16 -4.95
CA ALA A 58 7.16 22.99 -5.32
C ALA A 58 6.13 23.11 -4.16
N ALA A 59 5.03 23.85 -4.34
CA ALA A 59 3.98 23.89 -3.32
C ALA A 59 3.23 22.55 -3.24
N VAL A 60 3.15 21.94 -2.05
CA VAL A 60 2.35 20.73 -1.80
C VAL A 60 0.87 21.02 -2.04
N THR A 61 0.19 20.17 -2.82
CA THR A 61 -1.24 20.35 -3.06
C THR A 61 -2.06 20.11 -1.78
N ASP A 62 -3.18 20.81 -1.64
CA ASP A 62 -4.09 20.61 -0.51
C ASP A 62 -4.66 19.17 -0.45
N ARG A 63 -4.79 18.51 -1.62
CA ARG A 63 -5.16 17.09 -1.70
C ARG A 63 -4.10 16.20 -1.03
N THR A 64 -2.83 16.37 -1.40
CA THR A 64 -1.70 15.62 -0.84
C THR A 64 -1.59 15.85 0.68
N ARG A 65 -1.75 17.09 1.13
CA ARG A 65 -1.77 17.45 2.56
C ARG A 65 -2.88 16.73 3.33
N ARG A 66 -4.11 16.76 2.82
CA ARG A 66 -5.26 16.07 3.46
C ARG A 66 -5.05 14.55 3.53
N ARG A 67 -4.51 13.95 2.46
CA ARG A 67 -4.19 12.51 2.40
C ARG A 67 -3.13 12.12 3.45
N LEU A 68 -2.06 12.91 3.57
CA LEU A 68 -1.01 12.68 4.58
C LEU A 68 -1.55 12.77 6.01
N LEU A 69 -2.35 13.80 6.32
CA LEU A 69 -2.93 13.96 7.66
C LEU A 69 -3.87 12.79 8.03
N ALA A 70 -4.63 12.26 7.08
CA ALA A 70 -5.47 11.08 7.31
C ALA A 70 -4.63 9.83 7.65
N ILE A 71 -3.51 9.63 6.97
CA ILE A 71 -2.57 8.53 7.24
C ILE A 71 -1.93 8.70 8.62
N CYS A 72 -1.42 9.90 8.95
CA CYS A 72 -0.83 10.17 10.26
C CYS A 72 -1.84 9.95 11.39
N ARG A 73 -3.10 10.40 11.21
CA ARG A 73 -4.17 10.19 12.18
C ARG A 73 -4.43 8.70 12.40
N LYS A 74 -4.51 7.91 11.32
CA LYS A 74 -4.70 6.46 11.43
C LYS A 74 -3.55 5.79 12.18
N ALA A 75 -2.30 6.10 11.82
CA ALA A 75 -1.13 5.55 12.49
C ALA A 75 -1.10 5.89 13.99
N ALA A 76 -1.50 7.12 14.36
CA ALA A 76 -1.62 7.51 15.76
C ALA A 76 -2.70 6.71 16.51
N PHE A 77 -3.84 6.42 15.87
CA PHE A 77 -4.86 5.55 16.46
C PHE A 77 -4.39 4.11 16.62
N ASP A 78 -3.73 3.54 15.61
CA ASP A 78 -3.20 2.18 15.65
C ASP A 78 -2.14 2.05 16.77
N ALA A 79 -1.23 3.02 16.90
CA ALA A 79 -0.23 3.07 17.97
C ALA A 79 -0.88 3.16 19.37
N ALA A 80 -1.90 4.01 19.53
CA ALA A 80 -2.64 4.13 20.79
C ALA A 80 -3.49 2.88 21.10
N GLY A 81 -3.94 2.16 20.08
CA GLY A 81 -4.61 0.86 20.21
C GLY A 81 -3.66 -0.22 20.72
N SER A 82 -2.49 -0.34 20.08
CA SER A 82 -1.45 -1.31 20.47
C SER A 82 -0.94 -1.10 21.90
N ALA A 83 -0.82 0.16 22.35
CA ALA A 83 -0.41 0.49 23.71
C ALA A 83 -1.41 0.04 24.79
N ARG A 84 -2.68 -0.18 24.46
CA ARG A 84 -3.73 -0.60 25.42
C ARG A 84 -3.90 -2.12 25.53
N SER A 85 -3.38 -2.88 24.59
CA SER A 85 -3.47 -4.35 24.55
C SER A 85 -2.23 -5.07 25.12
N GLY A 86 -1.28 -4.33 25.69
CA GLY A 86 -0.04 -4.84 26.27
C GLY A 86 0.07 -4.67 27.80
N SER A 87 -1.05 -4.64 28.53
CA SER A 87 -1.10 -4.56 30.00
C SER A 87 -1.71 -5.81 30.61
#